data_AF-A0A415YC05-F1
#
_entry.id   AF-A0A415YC05-F1
#
_cell.length_a   1.000
_cell.length_b   1.000
_cell.length_c   1.000
_cell.angle_alpha   90.00
_cell.angle_beta   90.00
_cell.angle_gamma   90.00
#
_symmetry.space_group_name_H-M   'P 1'
#
loop_
_entity.id
_entity.type
_entity.pdbx_description
1 polymer ?
#
loop_
_entity_poly.entity_id
_entity_poly.type
_entity_poly.pdbx_seq_one_letter_code
_entity_poly.pdbx_strand_id
1 'polypeptide(L)'
;MRNEYKNQMANEIAANYISLEERIIQDIVRRIKKTGEITSTADWQINRLRIIGYSTEDIEKMLKETLNKSYPEMFELYDNVINWEYVRNKDIYEQINAEYIPFKENNHLLQMIEAITQQGVEDLENVTRSLGFYIDQRGQKILTPLSQVYTKYLDNACYDIVSGAFDYGSVLRRIITQLTNSGLRTIDYASGRHNRVDVAARRAVMTGLSQITGKITDYNAKKLGTDFFEVAWHAGARPTHAVWQGKVWTKEQLVSVCGLGTVTGLLGANCYHEYYPFFPGISERNWTDQWLEEKNQEENEPKEFDGKQYTVYEAKQRQRHMETAMRAQREKVRALEKGKADRQEIMLHKAKYQAQLNEYTRFSKRMKLRKERERIYLDMQGKVATNSKKQNALFPPEMIKNASMDVRQYKHYKDILGDNAPSLVKFGQMKYNDSKRFELFQDYTNSIKSGMISPLSDFKNYVALYNKVNREIIGRRSFDGIKITGQRKHLIERVIGTMSDPKTKKIRSGVSIDAITDALEHPIKMIEKVDQEGRKSKKYIGRLGTVTLNPDTGELIQCNPTEARFRKEH
;
A
#
# COMPACT_ATOMS: atom_id res chain seq x y z
N MET A 1 5.75 38.89 14.87
CA MET A 1 4.49 39.70 14.90
C MET A 1 4.62 40.87 15.88
N ARG A 2 4.08 42.07 15.59
CA ARG A 2 4.14 43.24 16.49
C ARG A 2 3.32 43.01 17.78
N ASN A 3 3.73 43.63 18.90
CA ASN A 3 3.04 43.48 20.19
C ASN A 3 1.56 43.91 20.15
N GLU A 4 1.22 44.86 19.29
CA GLU A 4 -0.18 45.31 19.08
C GLU A 4 -1.09 44.18 18.61
N TYR A 5 -0.66 43.40 17.62
CA TYR A 5 -1.38 42.22 17.14
C TYR A 5 -1.43 41.12 18.21
N LYS A 6 -0.31 40.86 18.90
CA LYS A 6 -0.24 39.84 19.97
C LYS A 6 -1.20 40.13 21.12
N ASN A 7 -1.35 41.40 21.50
CA ASN A 7 -2.21 41.81 22.62
C ASN A 7 -3.71 41.79 22.27
N GLN A 8 -4.06 41.81 20.99
CA GLN A 8 -5.46 41.79 20.51
C GLN A 8 -5.96 40.38 20.17
N MET A 9 -5.08 39.38 20.21
CA MET A 9 -5.39 37.98 19.96
C MET A 9 -5.33 37.18 21.26
N ALA A 10 -6.11 36.10 21.35
CA ALA A 10 -5.91 35.12 22.43
C ALA A 10 -4.47 34.58 22.38
N ASN A 11 -3.82 34.45 23.54
CA ASN A 11 -2.39 34.09 23.65
C ASN A 11 -2.01 32.84 22.85
N GLU A 12 -2.89 31.84 22.79
CA GLU A 12 -2.68 30.59 22.03
C GLU A 12 -2.69 30.81 20.51
N ILE A 13 -3.62 31.65 20.01
CA ILE A 13 -3.68 31.99 18.58
C ILE A 13 -2.45 32.81 18.19
N ALA A 14 -2.04 33.77 19.03
CA ALA A 14 -0.82 34.53 18.83
C ALA A 14 0.41 33.60 18.76
N ALA A 15 0.50 32.61 19.65
CA ALA A 15 1.58 31.62 19.65
C ALA A 15 1.61 30.79 18.36
N ASN A 16 0.45 30.37 17.84
CA ASN A 16 0.35 29.62 16.58
C ASN A 16 0.81 30.45 15.38
N TYR A 17 0.47 31.74 15.33
CA TYR A 17 0.93 32.64 14.27
C TYR A 17 2.41 33.00 14.36
N ILE A 18 2.98 33.12 15.57
CA ILE A 18 4.44 33.26 15.76
C ILE A 18 5.14 32.00 15.24
N SER A 19 4.61 30.82 15.55
CA SER A 19 5.18 29.57 15.03
C SER A 19 5.06 29.44 13.51
N LEU A 20 3.97 29.95 12.92
CA LEU A 20 3.80 30.06 11.47
C LEU A 20 4.85 31.01 10.85
N GLU A 21 5.03 32.19 11.44
CA GLU A 21 6.06 33.18 11.07
C GLU A 21 7.44 32.53 10.99
N GLU A 22 7.88 31.85 12.06
CA GLU A 22 9.17 31.17 12.11
C GLU A 22 9.33 30.15 10.97
N ARG A 23 8.28 29.36 10.69
CA ARG A 23 8.31 28.37 9.61
C ARG A 23 8.41 29.01 8.23
N ILE A 24 7.70 30.12 8.00
CA ILE A 24 7.76 30.85 6.73
C ILE A 24 9.17 31.41 6.49
N ILE A 25 9.74 32.07 7.49
CA ILE A 25 11.10 32.64 7.42
C ILE A 25 12.12 31.54 7.16
N GLN A 26 12.06 30.44 7.91
CA GLN A 26 12.97 29.32 7.73
C GLN A 26 12.89 28.73 6.32
N ASP A 27 11.70 28.64 5.72
CA ASP A 27 11.56 28.15 4.34
C ASP A 27 12.11 29.14 3.30
N ILE A 28 11.87 30.44 3.48
CA ILE A 28 12.44 31.51 2.65
C ILE A 28 13.97 31.46 2.70
N VAL A 29 14.55 31.48 3.90
CA VAL A 29 16.01 31.47 4.12
C VAL A 29 16.64 30.22 3.55
N ARG A 30 16.02 29.05 3.76
CA ARG A 30 16.49 27.77 3.18
C ARG A 30 16.55 27.82 1.65
N ARG A 31 15.58 28.47 1.00
CA ARG A 31 15.57 28.62 -0.46
C ARG A 31 16.68 29.56 -0.91
N ILE A 32 16.76 30.75 -0.33
CA ILE A 32 17.79 31.76 -0.66
C ILE A 32 19.19 31.19 -0.46
N LYS A 33 19.49 30.52 0.67
CA LYS A 33 20.79 29.89 0.90
C LYS A 33 21.14 28.80 -0.11
N LYS A 34 20.14 28.14 -0.70
CA LYS A 34 20.35 27.06 -1.67
C LYS A 34 20.52 27.59 -3.09
N THR A 35 19.82 28.65 -3.46
CA THR A 35 19.79 29.18 -4.84
C THR A 35 20.66 30.42 -5.02
N GLY A 36 21.04 31.10 -3.94
CA GLY A 36 21.71 32.40 -3.98
C GLY A 36 20.77 33.58 -4.27
N GLU A 37 19.49 33.31 -4.53
CA GLU A 37 18.50 34.28 -5.04
C GLU A 37 17.13 34.05 -4.37
N ILE A 38 16.28 35.08 -4.33
CA ILE A 38 14.89 34.96 -3.87
C ILE A 38 14.05 34.30 -4.97
N THR A 39 13.72 33.03 -4.75
CA THR A 39 12.83 32.28 -5.68
C THR A 39 11.41 32.83 -5.69
N SER A 40 10.63 32.58 -6.75
CA SER A 40 9.19 32.93 -6.83
C SER A 40 8.32 32.38 -5.69
N THR A 41 8.74 31.27 -5.06
CA THR A 41 8.06 30.74 -3.87
C THR A 41 8.43 31.52 -2.61
N ALA A 42 9.69 31.97 -2.49
CA ALA A 42 10.10 32.83 -1.40
C ALA A 42 9.41 34.21 -1.50
N ASP A 43 9.32 34.78 -2.71
CA ASP A 43 8.54 36.00 -2.99
C ASP A 43 7.05 35.85 -2.59
N TRP A 44 6.42 34.71 -2.93
CA TRP A 44 5.06 34.41 -2.46
C TRP A 44 4.92 34.44 -0.95
N GLN A 45 5.86 33.79 -0.25
CA GLN A 45 5.88 33.68 1.20
C GLN A 45 6.11 35.03 1.87
N ILE A 46 6.97 35.87 1.31
CA ILE A 46 7.17 37.27 1.73
C ILE A 46 5.87 38.06 1.64
N ASN A 47 5.15 37.95 0.52
CA ASN A 47 3.84 38.60 0.38
C ASN A 47 2.79 38.06 1.39
N ARG A 48 2.84 36.76 1.74
CA ARG A 48 1.95 36.20 2.78
C ARG A 48 2.25 36.76 4.17
N LEU A 49 3.52 36.98 4.52
CA LEU A 49 3.86 37.66 5.78
C LEU A 49 3.23 39.06 5.82
N ARG A 50 3.34 39.83 4.74
CA ARG A 50 2.71 41.16 4.68
C ARG A 50 1.19 41.11 4.90
N ILE A 51 0.50 40.17 4.23
CA ILE A 51 -0.96 39.99 4.37
C ILE A 51 -1.37 39.61 5.80
N ILE A 52 -0.52 38.91 6.54
CA ILE A 52 -0.75 38.51 7.94
C ILE A 52 -0.42 39.64 8.93
N GLY A 53 0.06 40.80 8.46
CA GLY A 53 0.20 42.02 9.25
C GLY A 53 1.63 42.46 9.55
N TYR A 54 2.63 41.93 8.84
CA TYR A 54 4.00 42.41 8.95
C TYR A 54 4.25 43.60 8.01
N SER A 55 5.00 44.60 8.48
CA SER A 55 5.53 45.63 7.59
C SER A 55 6.67 45.06 6.74
N THR A 56 6.94 45.72 5.61
CA THR A 56 8.10 45.41 4.76
C THR A 56 9.42 45.54 5.52
N GLU A 57 9.54 46.55 6.39
CA GLU A 57 10.70 46.78 7.27
C GLU A 57 10.93 45.61 8.25
N ASP A 58 9.86 45.13 8.90
CA ASP A 58 9.94 44.00 9.82
C ASP A 58 10.41 42.73 9.10
N ILE A 59 9.83 42.46 7.92
CA ILE A 59 10.19 41.30 7.09
C ILE A 59 11.66 41.38 6.67
N GLU A 60 12.10 42.53 6.17
CA GLU A 60 13.49 42.73 5.75
C GLU A 60 14.46 42.51 6.92
N LYS A 61 14.18 43.13 8.07
CA LYS A 61 15.01 42.97 9.27
C LYS A 61 15.13 41.50 9.67
N MET A 62 14.01 40.78 9.72
CA MET A 62 13.97 39.35 10.06
C MET A 62 14.75 38.50 9.06
N LEU A 63 14.61 38.77 7.75
CA LEU A 63 15.35 38.06 6.71
C LEU A 63 16.85 38.34 6.78
N LYS A 64 17.24 39.60 6.94
CA LYS A 64 18.64 40.03 7.08
C LYS A 64 19.32 39.36 8.27
N GLU A 65 18.70 39.42 9.45
CA GLU A 65 19.21 38.80 10.67
C GLU A 65 19.37 37.28 10.50
N THR A 66 18.37 36.61 9.90
CA THR A 66 18.40 35.15 9.73
C THR A 66 19.36 34.69 8.61
N LEU A 67 19.55 35.50 7.57
CA LEU A 67 20.53 35.27 6.50
C LEU A 67 21.96 35.61 6.93
N ASN A 68 22.13 36.39 7.99
CA ASN A 68 23.40 36.98 8.41
C ASN A 68 24.05 37.79 7.27
N LYS A 69 23.26 38.64 6.62
CA LYS A 69 23.69 39.51 5.50
C LYS A 69 23.72 40.98 5.92
N SER A 70 24.57 41.76 5.24
CA SER A 70 24.54 43.22 5.32
C SER A 70 23.38 43.79 4.49
N TYR A 71 23.01 45.06 4.74
CA TYR A 71 21.97 45.73 3.93
C TYR A 71 22.32 45.78 2.43
N PRO A 72 23.56 46.12 2.01
CA PRO A 72 23.93 46.06 0.59
C PRO A 72 23.69 44.70 -0.06
N GLU A 73 24.04 43.61 0.63
CA GLU A 73 23.78 42.25 0.13
C GLU A 73 22.29 41.89 0.07
N MET A 74 21.45 42.51 0.91
CA MET A 74 20.00 42.35 0.83
C MET A 74 19.43 43.12 -0.37
N PHE A 75 19.91 44.33 -0.63
CA PHE A 75 19.54 45.10 -1.82
C PHE A 75 19.92 44.39 -3.12
N GLU A 76 21.11 43.78 -3.20
CA GLU A 76 21.47 42.95 -4.36
C GLU A 76 20.49 41.79 -4.59
N LEU A 77 20.01 41.14 -3.52
CA LEU A 77 18.99 40.10 -3.63
C LEU A 77 17.65 40.63 -4.14
N TYR A 78 17.27 41.84 -3.74
CA TYR A 78 16.02 42.49 -4.14
C TYR A 78 16.09 43.02 -5.58
N ASP A 79 17.20 43.63 -5.99
CA ASP A 79 17.42 44.11 -7.35
C ASP A 79 17.37 42.97 -8.39
N ASN A 80 17.91 41.80 -8.03
CA ASN A 80 17.82 40.59 -8.86
C ASN A 80 16.37 40.10 -9.04
N VAL A 81 15.49 40.37 -8.07
CA VAL A 81 14.07 40.01 -8.12
C VAL A 81 13.29 41.04 -8.93
N ILE A 82 13.48 42.34 -8.71
CA ILE A 82 12.73 43.43 -9.36
C ILE A 82 12.79 43.33 -10.90
N ASN A 83 13.90 42.84 -11.43
CA ASN A 83 14.14 42.64 -12.86
C ASN A 83 13.43 41.40 -13.46
N TRP A 84 12.68 40.63 -12.67
CA TRP A 84 11.92 39.45 -13.12
C TRP A 84 10.46 39.81 -13.47
N GLU A 85 9.94 39.25 -14.57
CA GLU A 85 8.56 39.52 -15.02
C GLU A 85 7.47 38.98 -14.06
N TYR A 86 7.81 38.05 -13.18
CA TYR A 86 6.85 37.35 -12.31
C TYR A 86 6.84 37.82 -10.85
N VAL A 87 7.45 38.97 -10.54
CA VAL A 87 7.40 39.56 -9.20
C VAL A 87 5.97 39.92 -8.85
N ARG A 88 5.47 39.41 -7.73
CA ARG A 88 4.07 39.59 -7.35
C ARG A 88 3.76 41.01 -6.88
N ASN A 89 4.73 41.66 -6.26
CA ASN A 89 4.61 43.03 -5.80
C ASN A 89 6.00 43.66 -5.75
N LYS A 90 6.31 44.47 -6.75
CA LYS A 90 7.62 45.14 -6.89
C LYS A 90 7.84 46.16 -5.78
N ASP A 91 6.76 46.81 -5.33
CA ASP A 91 6.78 47.83 -4.28
C ASP A 91 7.38 47.32 -2.96
N ILE A 92 7.26 46.02 -2.64
CA ILE A 92 7.92 45.40 -1.45
C ILE A 92 9.44 45.62 -1.47
N TYR A 93 10.03 45.63 -2.66
CA TYR A 93 11.47 45.63 -2.89
C TYR A 93 12.00 47.00 -3.34
N GLU A 94 11.16 47.81 -4.00
CA GLU A 94 11.53 49.12 -4.54
C GLU A 94 11.51 50.25 -3.49
N GLN A 95 10.61 50.17 -2.51
CA GLN A 95 10.56 51.11 -1.39
C GLN A 95 10.21 50.36 -0.11
N ILE A 96 11.14 50.31 0.84
CA ILE A 96 10.85 49.87 2.22
C ILE A 96 10.09 50.99 2.92
N ASN A 97 8.84 51.20 2.52
CA ASN A 97 7.91 52.09 3.19
C ASN A 97 7.17 51.28 4.26
N ALA A 98 7.01 51.84 5.45
CA ALA A 98 6.34 51.25 6.61
C ALA A 98 4.81 51.10 6.41
N GLU A 99 4.37 50.55 5.26
CA GLU A 99 2.97 50.19 5.03
C GLU A 99 2.58 49.06 5.98
N TYR A 100 2.02 49.47 7.11
CA TYR A 100 1.50 48.63 8.16
C TYR A 100 -0.02 48.61 8.06
N ILE A 101 -0.60 47.41 7.96
CA ILE A 101 -2.05 47.23 8.04
C ILE A 101 -2.41 47.19 9.53
N PRO A 102 -3.24 48.09 10.07
CA PRO A 102 -3.71 47.99 11.45
C PRO A 102 -4.53 46.70 11.68
N PHE A 103 -4.45 46.10 12.87
CA PHE A 103 -5.14 44.83 13.17
C PHE A 103 -6.64 44.87 12.84
N LYS A 104 -7.32 45.98 13.21
CA LYS A 104 -8.76 46.18 12.97
C LYS A 104 -9.13 46.29 11.50
N GLU A 105 -8.17 46.61 10.64
CA GLU A 105 -8.36 46.78 9.19
C GLU A 105 -7.92 45.54 8.40
N ASN A 106 -7.21 44.61 9.05
CA ASN A 106 -6.76 43.35 8.45
C ASN A 106 -7.89 42.33 8.36
N ASN A 107 -8.85 42.58 7.45
CA ASN A 107 -10.02 41.73 7.23
C ASN A 107 -9.66 40.26 6.94
N HIS A 108 -8.53 40.00 6.27
CA HIS A 108 -8.07 38.65 5.96
C HIS A 108 -7.63 37.91 7.23
N LEU A 109 -6.82 38.53 8.08
CA LEU A 109 -6.41 37.94 9.35
C LEU A 109 -7.60 37.79 10.31
N LEU A 110 -8.46 38.81 10.42
CA LEU A 110 -9.65 38.76 11.27
C LEU A 110 -10.59 37.62 10.86
N GLN A 111 -10.82 37.42 9.56
CA GLN A 111 -11.60 36.30 9.04
C GLN A 111 -11.00 34.94 9.44
N MET A 112 -9.67 34.79 9.37
CA MET A 112 -9.01 33.55 9.80
C MET A 112 -9.10 33.34 11.30
N ILE A 113 -8.84 34.39 12.10
CA ILE A 113 -8.89 34.34 13.56
C ILE A 113 -10.32 34.01 13.99
N GLU A 114 -11.33 34.70 13.49
CA GLU A 114 -12.72 34.46 13.88
C GLU A 114 -13.20 33.07 13.47
N ALA A 115 -12.82 32.57 12.28
CA ALA A 115 -13.14 31.22 11.85
C ALA A 115 -12.57 30.15 12.78
N ILE A 116 -11.41 30.41 13.39
CA ILE A 116 -10.74 29.53 14.35
C ILE A 116 -11.28 29.76 15.79
N THR A 117 -11.62 31.00 16.16
CA THR A 117 -12.01 31.39 17.53
C THR A 117 -13.46 31.08 17.86
N GLN A 118 -14.36 31.03 16.87
CA GLN A 118 -15.79 30.67 17.05
C GLN A 118 -16.01 29.20 17.49
N GLN A 119 -14.95 28.46 17.81
CA GLN A 119 -14.97 27.03 18.06
C GLN A 119 -14.76 26.60 19.52
N GLY A 120 -14.60 27.55 20.45
CA GLY A 120 -14.40 27.22 21.87
C GLY A 120 -12.97 26.73 22.16
N VAL A 121 -12.60 26.74 23.44
CA VAL A 121 -11.20 26.59 23.90
C VAL A 121 -10.60 25.21 23.54
N GLU A 122 -11.41 24.15 23.51
CA GLU A 122 -10.98 22.79 23.14
C GLU A 122 -10.62 22.60 21.65
N ASP A 123 -10.90 23.58 20.78
CA ASP A 123 -10.59 23.55 19.34
C ASP A 123 -9.47 24.56 18.96
N LEU A 124 -9.02 25.42 19.89
CA LEU A 124 -7.82 26.25 19.75
C LEU A 124 -6.53 25.40 19.81
N GLU A 125 -6.61 24.27 20.52
CA GLU A 125 -5.72 23.13 20.45
C GLU A 125 -6.49 21.99 19.76
N ASN A 126 -5.90 21.26 18.81
CA ASN A 126 -6.59 20.20 18.06
C ASN A 126 -7.67 20.65 17.08
N VAL A 127 -7.34 21.64 16.26
CA VAL A 127 -8.09 22.08 15.07
C VAL A 127 -8.53 20.89 14.19
N THR A 128 -7.73 19.82 14.15
CA THR A 128 -8.05 18.61 13.38
C THR A 128 -8.98 17.62 14.10
N ARG A 129 -9.33 17.89 15.36
CA ARG A 129 -10.08 17.04 16.29
C ARG A 129 -9.56 15.61 16.34
N SER A 130 -8.25 15.50 16.15
CA SER A 130 -7.54 14.24 16.07
C SER A 130 -7.05 13.89 17.46
N LEU A 131 -7.75 12.93 18.06
CA LEU A 131 -7.49 12.48 19.41
C LEU A 131 -6.10 11.79 19.55
N GLY A 132 -5.47 11.34 18.47
CA GLY A 132 -4.10 10.79 18.53
C GLY A 132 -4.01 9.46 19.30
N PHE A 133 -3.14 9.39 20.31
CA PHE A 133 -2.87 8.20 21.15
C PHE A 133 -3.56 8.23 22.50
N TYR A 134 -3.96 7.07 22.99
CA TYR A 134 -4.53 6.91 24.33
C TYR A 134 -3.91 5.71 25.00
N ILE A 135 -3.67 5.82 26.30
CA ILE A 135 -3.41 4.67 27.15
C ILE A 135 -4.73 4.30 27.81
N ASP A 136 -5.11 3.02 27.71
CA ASP A 136 -6.22 2.46 28.47
C ASP A 136 -5.72 2.07 29.85
N GLN A 137 -6.07 2.86 30.86
CA GLN A 137 -5.88 2.49 32.26
C GLN A 137 -7.25 2.12 32.85
N ARG A 138 -7.49 0.81 33.02
CA ARG A 138 -8.69 0.26 33.68
C ARG A 138 -10.01 0.77 33.09
N GLY A 139 -10.11 0.89 31.77
CA GLY A 139 -11.31 1.34 31.06
C GLY A 139 -11.40 2.85 30.86
N GLN A 140 -10.46 3.62 31.42
CA GLN A 140 -10.35 5.07 31.21
C GLN A 140 -9.26 5.37 30.18
N LYS A 141 -9.64 6.07 29.10
CA LYS A 141 -8.74 6.45 28.02
C LYS A 141 -8.06 7.78 28.35
N ILE A 142 -6.75 7.75 28.60
CA ILE A 142 -5.97 8.94 28.99
C ILE A 142 -5.16 9.44 27.78
N LEU A 143 -5.29 10.74 27.48
CA LEU A 143 -4.46 11.46 26.50
C LEU A 143 -2.98 11.41 26.92
N THR A 144 -2.11 11.04 25.99
CA THR A 144 -0.67 11.00 26.25
C THR A 144 0.03 12.30 25.84
N PRO A 145 1.20 12.65 26.42
CA PRO A 145 2.04 13.74 25.92
C PRO A 145 2.39 13.60 24.43
N LEU A 146 2.45 12.36 23.91
CA LEU A 146 2.66 12.09 22.48
C LEU A 146 1.48 12.56 21.61
N SER A 147 0.26 12.52 22.16
CA SER A 147 -0.94 13.02 21.47
C SER A 147 -0.89 14.53 21.31
N GLN A 148 -0.40 15.26 22.32
CA GLN A 148 -0.20 16.72 22.22
C GLN A 148 0.81 17.07 21.12
N VAL A 149 1.92 16.32 21.02
CA VAL A 149 2.90 16.50 19.93
C VAL A 149 2.26 16.25 18.56
N TYR A 150 1.49 15.16 18.43
CA TYR A 150 0.81 14.82 17.19
C TYR A 150 -0.19 15.90 16.79
N THR A 151 -1.06 16.31 17.70
CA THR A 151 -2.04 17.39 17.53
C THR A 151 -1.36 18.69 17.10
N LYS A 152 -0.29 19.10 17.79
CA LYS A 152 0.47 20.32 17.44
C LYS A 152 1.01 20.29 16.01
N TYR A 153 1.50 19.15 15.52
CA TYR A 153 1.95 19.04 14.12
C TYR A 153 0.79 19.19 13.13
N LEU A 154 -0.39 18.67 13.46
CA LEU A 154 -1.58 18.75 12.62
C LEU A 154 -2.18 20.15 12.59
N ASP A 155 -2.19 20.84 13.72
CA ASP A 155 -2.70 22.20 13.81
C ASP A 155 -1.79 23.17 13.07
N ASN A 156 -0.47 23.06 13.28
CA ASN A 156 0.52 23.80 12.50
C ASN A 156 0.33 23.59 11.01
N ALA A 157 0.06 22.36 10.58
CA ALA A 157 -0.24 22.07 9.18
C ALA A 157 -1.49 22.80 8.68
N CYS A 158 -2.55 22.90 9.50
CA CYS A 158 -3.75 23.67 9.14
C CYS A 158 -3.42 25.16 9.01
N TYR A 159 -2.70 25.77 9.96
CA TYR A 159 -2.27 27.17 9.86
C TYR A 159 -1.38 27.43 8.64
N ASP A 160 -0.44 26.53 8.34
CA ASP A 160 0.45 26.61 7.19
C ASP A 160 -0.32 26.67 5.85
N ILE A 161 -1.42 25.92 5.77
CA ILE A 161 -2.21 25.80 4.55
C ILE A 161 -3.25 26.91 4.45
N VAL A 162 -3.97 27.20 5.54
CA VAL A 162 -5.01 28.24 5.59
C VAL A 162 -4.43 29.62 5.34
N SER A 163 -3.24 29.90 5.87
CA SER A 163 -2.51 31.15 5.57
C SER A 163 -2.11 31.31 4.10
N GLY A 164 -2.16 30.23 3.31
CA GLY A 164 -1.73 30.19 1.92
C GLY A 164 -0.20 30.23 1.75
N ALA A 165 0.58 30.19 2.83
CA ALA A 165 2.03 30.26 2.78
C ALA A 165 2.70 28.97 2.27
N PHE A 166 2.01 27.83 2.39
CA PHE A 166 2.53 26.53 1.96
C PHE A 166 1.50 25.72 1.17
N ASP A 167 1.99 24.93 0.21
CA ASP A 167 1.13 23.96 -0.47
C ASP A 167 0.89 22.72 0.40
N TYR A 168 -0.32 22.17 0.28
CA TYR A 168 -0.79 21.00 1.03
C TYR A 168 0.14 19.79 0.95
N GLY A 169 0.69 19.49 -0.24
CA GLY A 169 1.55 18.34 -0.46
C GLY A 169 2.87 18.46 0.30
N SER A 170 3.49 19.64 0.27
CA SER A 170 4.73 19.93 0.99
C SER A 170 4.55 19.89 2.51
N VAL A 171 3.47 20.48 3.03
CA VAL A 171 3.15 20.46 4.47
C VAL A 171 2.96 19.02 4.95
N LEU A 172 2.16 18.22 4.24
CA LEU A 172 1.94 16.83 4.63
C LEU A 172 3.22 15.99 4.60
N ARG A 173 4.06 16.14 3.58
CA ARG A 173 5.36 15.45 3.53
C ARG A 173 6.23 15.83 4.73
N ARG A 174 6.29 17.12 5.06
CA ARG A 174 7.06 17.63 6.22
C ARG A 174 6.57 17.00 7.52
N ILE A 175 5.28 17.13 7.85
CA ILE A 175 4.76 16.64 9.13
C ILE A 175 4.84 15.11 9.24
N ILE A 176 4.53 14.38 8.16
CA ILE A 176 4.58 12.91 8.18
C ILE A 176 6.03 12.45 8.35
N THR A 177 6.99 13.15 7.74
CA THR A 177 8.42 12.88 7.95
C THR A 177 8.83 13.13 9.40
N GLN A 178 8.41 14.26 10.00
CA GLN A 178 8.71 14.58 11.40
C GLN A 178 8.13 13.52 12.36
N LEU A 179 6.85 13.18 12.20
CA LEU A 179 6.17 12.14 12.98
C LEU A 179 6.83 10.77 12.80
N THR A 180 7.22 10.41 11.57
CA THR A 180 7.88 9.12 11.30
C THR A 180 9.31 9.11 11.87
N ASN A 181 10.04 10.21 11.79
CA ASN A 181 11.39 10.30 12.36
C ASN A 181 11.36 10.24 13.90
N SER A 182 10.30 10.71 14.54
CA SER A 182 10.10 10.58 16.00
C SER A 182 9.69 9.19 16.46
N GLY A 183 9.60 8.21 15.55
CA GLY A 183 9.22 6.83 15.86
C GLY A 183 7.73 6.51 15.71
N LEU A 184 6.89 7.49 15.36
CA LEU A 184 5.46 7.27 15.16
C LEU A 184 5.18 6.48 13.88
N ARG A 185 4.43 5.38 13.96
CA ARG A 185 4.14 4.52 12.79
C ARG A 185 2.65 4.34 12.56
N THR A 186 1.89 4.09 13.61
CA THR A 186 0.45 3.83 13.56
C THR A 186 -0.28 4.65 14.61
N ILE A 187 -1.54 4.95 14.34
CA ILE A 187 -2.50 5.61 15.23
C ILE A 187 -3.62 4.61 15.49
N ASP A 188 -3.87 4.34 16.76
CA ASP A 188 -4.88 3.41 17.22
C ASP A 188 -6.08 4.19 17.74
N TYR A 189 -7.21 4.08 17.05
CA TYR A 189 -8.41 4.81 17.40
C TYR A 189 -9.24 4.03 18.41
N ALA A 190 -9.96 4.78 19.27
CA ALA A 190 -10.95 4.26 20.20
C ALA A 190 -12.02 3.34 19.58
N SER A 191 -12.25 3.45 18.27
CA SER A 191 -13.14 2.59 17.48
C SER A 191 -12.55 1.20 17.15
N GLY A 192 -11.35 0.88 17.62
CA GLY A 192 -10.62 -0.36 17.28
C GLY A 192 -9.97 -0.32 15.89
N ARG A 193 -9.97 0.85 15.22
CA ARG A 193 -9.31 1.01 13.92
C ARG A 193 -7.85 1.37 14.11
N HIS A 194 -6.98 0.69 13.37
CA HIS A 194 -5.54 0.92 13.34
C HIS A 194 -5.14 1.51 11.99
N ASN A 195 -4.63 2.74 11.99
CA ASN A 195 -4.20 3.41 10.76
C ASN A 195 -2.72 3.72 10.80
N ARG A 196 -2.06 3.70 9.65
CA ARG A 196 -0.71 4.28 9.53
C ARG A 196 -0.75 5.79 9.77
N VAL A 197 0.32 6.34 10.33
CA VAL A 197 0.42 7.76 10.69
C VAL A 197 0.25 8.68 9.48
N ASP A 198 0.76 8.30 8.31
CA ASP A 198 0.61 9.05 7.06
C ASP A 198 -0.86 9.17 6.62
N VAL A 199 -1.63 8.09 6.76
CA VAL A 199 -3.07 8.06 6.45
C VAL A 199 -3.86 8.86 7.48
N ALA A 200 -3.54 8.69 8.77
CA ALA A 200 -4.22 9.37 9.86
C ALA A 200 -4.00 10.89 9.81
N ALA A 201 -2.74 11.33 9.70
CA ALA A 201 -2.37 12.74 9.62
C ALA A 201 -3.01 13.42 8.40
N ARG A 202 -2.91 12.81 7.22
CA ARG A 202 -3.54 13.34 6.00
C ARG A 202 -5.04 13.54 6.20
N ARG A 203 -5.74 12.55 6.75
CA ARG A 203 -7.18 12.60 6.97
C ARG A 203 -7.56 13.70 7.97
N ALA A 204 -6.82 13.79 9.07
CA ALA A 204 -7.04 14.78 10.11
C ALA A 204 -6.89 16.20 9.54
N VAL A 205 -5.78 16.49 8.85
CA VAL A 205 -5.55 17.79 8.21
C VAL A 205 -6.64 18.13 7.19
N MET A 206 -7.02 17.19 6.30
CA MET A 206 -8.09 17.48 5.32
C MET A 206 -9.44 17.76 5.97
N THR A 207 -9.78 17.02 7.03
CA THR A 207 -11.04 17.22 7.75
C THR A 207 -11.04 18.58 8.44
N GLY A 208 -9.94 18.94 9.11
CA GLY A 208 -9.78 20.25 9.75
C GLY A 208 -9.87 21.40 8.75
N LEU A 209 -9.23 21.26 7.58
CA LEU A 209 -9.31 22.27 6.52
C LEU A 209 -10.73 22.47 6.00
N SER A 210 -11.45 21.39 5.68
CA SER A 210 -12.85 21.49 5.24
C SER A 210 -13.73 22.16 6.31
N GLN A 211 -13.50 21.87 7.59
CA GLN A 211 -14.22 22.49 8.70
C GLN A 211 -13.90 23.99 8.82
N ILE A 212 -12.63 24.39 8.74
CA ILE A 212 -12.23 25.81 8.75
C ILE A 212 -12.85 26.55 7.55
N THR A 213 -12.79 25.98 6.35
CA THR A 213 -13.41 26.58 5.16
C THR A 213 -14.90 26.82 5.38
N GLY A 214 -15.63 25.85 5.93
CA GLY A 214 -17.04 26.01 6.28
C GLY A 214 -17.29 27.15 7.27
N LYS A 215 -16.41 27.35 8.24
CA LYS A 215 -16.50 28.46 9.21
C LYS A 215 -16.21 29.81 8.59
N ILE A 216 -15.21 29.89 7.71
CA ILE A 216 -14.94 31.11 6.93
C ILE A 216 -16.17 31.45 6.08
N THR A 217 -16.78 30.46 5.43
CA THR A 217 -18.03 30.63 4.69
C THR A 217 -19.15 31.15 5.60
N ASP A 218 -19.35 30.55 6.78
CA ASP A 218 -20.37 30.98 7.74
C ASP A 218 -20.16 32.43 8.20
N TYR A 219 -18.91 32.81 8.47
CA TYR A 219 -18.55 34.18 8.84
C TYR A 219 -18.91 35.17 7.72
N ASN A 220 -18.55 34.83 6.48
CA ASN A 220 -18.87 35.67 5.32
C ASN A 220 -20.37 35.80 5.08
N ALA A 221 -21.11 34.70 5.21
CA ALA A 221 -22.56 34.71 5.08
C ALA A 221 -23.23 35.62 6.11
N LYS A 222 -22.79 35.54 7.38
CA LYS A 222 -23.25 36.46 8.45
C LYS A 222 -22.95 37.91 8.14
N LYS A 223 -21.72 38.22 7.72
CA LYS A 223 -21.29 39.59 7.39
C LYS A 223 -22.05 40.18 6.19
N LEU A 224 -22.41 39.33 5.23
CA LEU A 224 -23.14 39.72 4.03
C LEU A 224 -24.67 39.58 4.18
N GLY A 225 -25.17 39.12 5.33
CA GLY A 225 -26.60 39.07 5.63
C GLY A 225 -27.38 37.97 4.91
N THR A 226 -26.76 36.83 4.58
CA THR A 226 -27.47 35.67 4.01
C THR A 226 -27.45 34.46 4.94
N ASP A 227 -28.53 33.68 4.91
CA ASP A 227 -28.67 32.38 5.60
C ASP A 227 -28.76 31.19 4.62
N PHE A 228 -28.60 31.45 3.31
CA PHE A 228 -28.66 30.43 2.28
C PHE A 228 -27.26 30.05 1.80
N PHE A 229 -27.09 28.77 1.48
CA PHE A 229 -25.81 28.21 1.05
C PHE A 229 -26.02 27.22 -0.09
N GLU A 230 -25.19 27.30 -1.12
CA GLU A 230 -25.13 26.27 -2.15
C GLU A 230 -24.02 25.28 -1.80
N VAL A 231 -24.36 23.98 -1.74
CA VAL A 231 -23.37 22.92 -1.50
C VAL A 231 -22.67 22.57 -2.81
N ALA A 232 -21.34 22.60 -2.82
CA ALA A 232 -20.55 22.36 -4.01
C ALA A 232 -20.70 20.93 -4.55
N TRP A 233 -20.85 20.82 -5.88
CA TRP A 233 -20.77 19.52 -6.54
C TRP A 233 -19.30 19.11 -6.77
N HIS A 234 -19.01 17.85 -6.50
CA HIS A 234 -17.75 17.21 -6.87
C HIS A 234 -18.00 15.75 -7.24
N ALA A 235 -17.25 15.26 -8.22
CA ALA A 235 -17.39 13.89 -8.69
C ALA A 235 -17.13 12.85 -7.57
N GLY A 236 -17.80 11.70 -7.62
CA GLY A 236 -17.60 10.53 -6.77
C GLY A 236 -17.83 10.80 -5.29
N ALA A 237 -18.82 11.64 -4.98
CA ALA A 237 -19.33 11.80 -3.62
C ALA A 237 -19.88 10.46 -3.10
N ARG A 238 -19.92 10.31 -1.78
CA ARG A 238 -20.64 9.18 -1.19
C ARG A 238 -22.11 9.30 -1.58
N PRO A 239 -22.82 8.20 -1.89
CA PRO A 239 -24.23 8.25 -2.27
C PRO A 239 -25.11 9.06 -1.30
N THR A 240 -24.89 8.93 0.01
CA THR A 240 -25.65 9.69 1.02
C THR A 240 -25.36 11.20 1.05
N HIS A 241 -24.25 11.65 0.43
CA HIS A 241 -23.88 13.07 0.32
C HIS A 241 -24.20 13.64 -1.07
N ALA A 242 -24.29 12.79 -2.10
CA ALA A 242 -24.60 13.21 -3.47
C ALA A 242 -25.94 13.95 -3.55
N VAL A 243 -26.92 13.54 -2.73
CA VAL A 243 -28.25 14.16 -2.65
C VAL A 243 -28.24 15.63 -2.22
N TRP A 244 -27.15 16.10 -1.58
CA TRP A 244 -27.00 17.49 -1.13
C TRP A 244 -26.36 18.39 -2.19
N GLN A 245 -25.63 17.81 -3.15
CA GLN A 245 -24.78 18.55 -4.09
C GLN A 245 -25.58 19.45 -5.02
N GLY A 246 -25.04 20.63 -5.27
CA GLY A 246 -25.58 21.65 -6.16
C GLY A 246 -26.91 22.25 -5.74
N LYS A 247 -27.41 21.91 -4.55
CA LYS A 247 -28.66 22.43 -4.00
C LYS A 247 -28.37 23.56 -3.02
N VAL A 248 -29.35 24.45 -2.91
CA VAL A 248 -29.37 25.55 -1.95
C VAL A 248 -30.08 25.10 -0.69
N TRP A 249 -29.48 25.35 0.45
CA TRP A 249 -29.96 24.98 1.78
C TRP A 249 -29.89 26.19 2.71
N THR A 250 -30.84 26.33 3.64
CA THR A 250 -30.68 27.25 4.77
C THR A 250 -29.63 26.72 5.74
N LYS A 251 -29.11 27.58 6.64
CA LYS A 251 -28.18 27.12 7.68
C LYS A 251 -28.77 26.01 8.54
N GLU A 252 -30.05 26.15 8.89
CA GLU A 252 -30.79 25.14 9.66
C GLU A 252 -30.89 23.81 8.90
N GLN A 253 -31.12 23.85 7.58
CA GLN A 253 -31.17 22.66 6.75
C GLN A 253 -29.79 22.00 6.60
N LEU A 254 -28.70 22.78 6.52
CA LEU A 254 -27.35 22.20 6.53
C LEU A 254 -27.12 21.34 7.80
N VAL A 255 -27.64 21.76 8.95
CA VAL A 255 -27.54 21.01 10.21
C VAL A 255 -28.52 19.83 10.23
N SER A 256 -29.80 20.08 10.01
CA SER A 256 -30.87 19.09 10.18
C SER A 256 -30.92 18.04 9.07
N VAL A 257 -30.64 18.42 7.81
CA VAL A 257 -30.74 17.55 6.63
C VAL A 257 -29.36 17.05 6.19
N CYS A 258 -28.37 17.94 6.09
CA CYS A 258 -27.02 17.56 5.66
C CYS A 258 -26.14 17.08 6.81
N GLY A 259 -26.62 17.13 8.06
CA GLY A 259 -25.91 16.65 9.23
C GLY A 259 -24.65 17.44 9.58
N LEU A 260 -24.58 18.73 9.18
CA LEU A 260 -23.45 19.60 9.49
C LEU A 260 -23.15 19.57 11.00
N GLY A 261 -21.89 19.34 11.35
CA GLY A 261 -21.44 19.19 12.75
C GLY A 261 -21.41 17.75 13.26
N THR A 262 -21.97 16.79 12.52
CA THR A 262 -21.85 15.36 12.84
C THR A 262 -20.64 14.72 12.15
N VAL A 263 -20.15 13.59 12.68
CA VAL A 263 -19.00 12.86 12.09
C VAL A 263 -19.30 12.37 10.67
N THR A 264 -20.54 12.04 10.35
CA THR A 264 -20.94 11.48 9.05
C THR A 264 -21.60 12.48 8.10
N GLY A 265 -21.90 13.69 8.56
CA GLY A 265 -22.58 14.72 7.77
C GLY A 265 -21.63 15.56 6.91
N LEU A 266 -22.16 16.69 6.43
CA LEU A 266 -21.42 17.68 5.67
C LEU A 266 -20.22 18.21 6.48
N LEU A 267 -19.05 18.32 5.82
CA LEU A 267 -17.76 18.62 6.45
C LEU A 267 -17.32 17.62 7.54
N GLY A 268 -17.95 16.44 7.58
CA GLY A 268 -17.60 15.34 8.46
C GLY A 268 -16.37 14.55 7.99
N ALA A 269 -16.12 13.41 8.62
CA ALA A 269 -14.91 12.61 8.41
C ALA A 269 -14.78 12.10 6.96
N ASN A 270 -13.73 12.53 6.25
CA ASN A 270 -13.48 12.25 4.83
C ASN A 270 -14.56 12.78 3.86
N CYS A 271 -15.33 13.77 4.28
CA CYS A 271 -16.14 14.59 3.40
C CYS A 271 -15.22 15.66 2.77
N TYR A 272 -15.37 15.89 1.46
CA TYR A 272 -14.61 16.91 0.71
C TYR A 272 -15.53 17.95 0.09
N HIS A 273 -16.78 18.01 0.59
CA HIS A 273 -17.72 19.03 0.16
C HIS A 273 -17.30 20.37 0.72
N GLU A 274 -17.61 21.40 -0.03
CA GLU A 274 -17.58 22.78 0.39
C GLU A 274 -18.99 23.32 0.22
N TYR A 275 -19.30 24.43 0.86
CA TYR A 275 -20.51 25.18 0.60
C TYR A 275 -20.16 26.66 0.59
N TYR A 276 -20.94 27.44 -0.14
CA TYR A 276 -20.70 28.87 -0.36
C TYR A 276 -21.98 29.67 -0.05
N PRO A 277 -21.86 30.95 0.36
CA PRO A 277 -23.04 31.78 0.61
C PRO A 277 -23.81 31.99 -0.68
N PHE A 278 -25.13 31.92 -0.60
CA PHE A 278 -26.05 32.10 -1.72
C PHE A 278 -27.01 33.24 -1.39
N PHE A 279 -27.26 34.15 -2.33
CA PHE A 279 -28.14 35.31 -2.12
C PHE A 279 -29.39 35.14 -2.99
N PRO A 280 -30.55 34.77 -2.42
CA PRO A 280 -31.78 34.62 -3.20
C PRO A 280 -32.09 35.87 -4.02
N GLY A 281 -32.36 35.70 -5.31
CA GLY A 281 -32.65 36.81 -6.24
C GLY A 281 -31.42 37.54 -6.80
N ILE A 282 -30.21 37.25 -6.31
CA ILE A 282 -28.94 37.82 -6.83
C ILE A 282 -28.02 36.72 -7.36
N SER A 283 -27.84 35.65 -6.58
CA SER A 283 -27.00 34.52 -6.95
C SER A 283 -27.73 33.60 -7.92
N GLU A 284 -27.00 33.17 -8.95
CA GLU A 284 -27.38 32.05 -9.80
C GLU A 284 -26.73 30.76 -9.29
N ARG A 285 -27.48 29.65 -9.32
CA ARG A 285 -26.93 28.34 -8.93
C ARG A 285 -25.84 27.94 -9.91
N ASN A 286 -24.74 27.42 -9.37
CA ASN A 286 -23.64 26.88 -10.17
C ASN A 286 -24.04 25.59 -10.91
N TRP A 287 -25.02 24.85 -10.36
CA TRP A 287 -25.49 23.58 -10.94
C TRP A 287 -27.01 23.54 -11.03
N THR A 288 -27.54 23.40 -12.24
CA THR A 288 -28.97 23.24 -12.49
C THR A 288 -29.43 21.82 -12.12
N ASP A 289 -30.71 21.64 -11.82
CA ASP A 289 -31.26 20.33 -11.46
C ASP A 289 -31.15 19.32 -12.61
N GLN A 290 -31.34 19.78 -13.86
CA GLN A 290 -31.13 18.94 -15.04
C GLN A 290 -29.68 18.45 -15.11
N TRP A 291 -28.70 19.34 -14.94
CA TRP A 291 -27.29 18.97 -14.98
C TRP A 291 -26.92 18.01 -13.85
N LEU A 292 -27.47 18.21 -12.65
CA LEU A 292 -27.24 17.32 -11.51
C LEU A 292 -27.77 15.90 -11.76
N GLU A 293 -28.97 15.79 -12.35
CA GLU A 293 -29.55 14.50 -12.71
C GLU A 293 -28.71 13.78 -13.77
N GLU A 294 -28.33 14.49 -14.84
CA GLU A 294 -27.44 13.97 -15.88
C GLU A 294 -26.11 13.47 -15.29
N LYS A 295 -25.52 14.22 -14.35
CA LYS A 295 -24.28 13.81 -13.68
C LYS A 295 -24.47 12.65 -12.73
N ASN A 296 -25.55 12.61 -11.97
CA ASN A 296 -25.85 11.47 -11.10
C ASN A 296 -26.02 10.19 -11.93
N GLN A 297 -26.68 10.27 -13.09
CA GLN A 297 -26.79 9.14 -14.01
C GLN A 297 -25.41 8.72 -14.53
N GLU A 298 -24.58 9.67 -14.99
CA GLU A 298 -23.21 9.39 -15.47
C GLU A 298 -22.33 8.75 -14.38
N GLU A 299 -22.42 9.20 -13.13
CA GLU A 299 -21.60 8.68 -12.03
C GLU A 299 -22.02 7.26 -11.59
N ASN A 300 -23.32 6.97 -11.70
CA ASN A 300 -23.90 5.68 -11.35
C ASN A 300 -23.84 4.66 -12.49
N GLU A 301 -23.52 5.08 -13.72
CA GLU A 301 -23.29 4.16 -14.82
C GLU A 301 -22.04 3.29 -14.53
N PRO A 302 -22.21 1.96 -14.34
CA PRO A 302 -21.11 1.10 -13.94
C PRO A 302 -20.12 0.89 -15.08
N LYS A 303 -18.83 0.87 -14.74
CA LYS A 303 -17.74 0.55 -15.67
C LYS A 303 -17.07 -0.75 -15.26
N GLU A 304 -16.86 -1.62 -16.25
CA GLU A 304 -16.26 -2.93 -16.02
C GLU A 304 -14.73 -2.88 -15.98
N PHE A 305 -14.15 -3.59 -15.01
CA PHE A 305 -12.73 -3.93 -14.95
C PHE A 305 -12.54 -5.33 -14.38
N ASP A 306 -11.88 -6.20 -15.14
CA ASP A 306 -11.57 -7.59 -14.79
C ASP A 306 -12.80 -8.37 -14.26
N GLY A 307 -13.94 -8.27 -14.97
CA GLY A 307 -15.18 -8.99 -14.64
C GLY A 307 -15.98 -8.41 -13.47
N LYS A 308 -15.61 -7.20 -12.98
CA LYS A 308 -16.34 -6.48 -11.92
C LYS A 308 -16.78 -5.11 -12.38
N GLN A 309 -18.00 -4.74 -12.02
CA GLN A 309 -18.59 -3.44 -12.30
C GLN A 309 -18.32 -2.46 -11.16
N TYR A 310 -18.09 -1.19 -11.50
CA TYR A 310 -17.84 -0.12 -10.53
C TYR A 310 -18.51 1.18 -10.98
N THR A 311 -19.31 1.77 -10.11
CA THR A 311 -19.68 3.20 -10.18
C THR A 311 -18.46 4.09 -9.92
N VAL A 312 -18.56 5.41 -10.14
CA VAL A 312 -17.45 6.35 -9.85
C VAL A 312 -17.06 6.31 -8.37
N TYR A 313 -18.02 6.24 -7.46
CA TYR A 313 -17.77 6.12 -6.02
C TYR A 313 -17.03 4.83 -5.66
N GLU A 314 -17.52 3.69 -6.14
CA GLU A 314 -16.90 2.38 -5.90
C GLU A 314 -15.52 2.29 -6.53
N ALA A 315 -15.32 2.89 -7.70
CA ALA A 315 -14.02 2.95 -8.35
C ALA A 315 -13.02 3.75 -7.51
N LYS A 316 -13.42 4.88 -6.90
CA LYS A 316 -12.59 5.62 -5.94
C LYS A 316 -12.29 4.80 -4.68
N GLN A 317 -13.25 4.03 -4.16
CA GLN A 317 -13.00 3.13 -3.02
C GLN A 317 -11.99 2.03 -3.40
N ARG A 318 -12.16 1.40 -4.55
CA ARG A 318 -11.25 0.38 -5.08
C ARG A 318 -9.84 0.95 -5.31
N GLN A 319 -9.74 2.18 -5.83
CA GLN A 319 -8.47 2.89 -5.98
C GLN A 319 -7.74 3.05 -4.64
N ARG A 320 -8.44 3.47 -3.56
CA ARG A 320 -7.87 3.56 -2.19
C ARG A 320 -7.44 2.21 -1.63
N HIS A 321 -8.18 1.14 -1.94
CA HIS A 321 -7.79 -0.22 -1.55
C HIS A 321 -6.49 -0.65 -2.24
N MET A 322 -6.35 -0.39 -3.54
CA MET A 322 -5.11 -0.64 -4.29
C MET A 322 -3.92 0.17 -3.71
N GLU A 323 -4.13 1.45 -3.40
CA GLU A 323 -3.12 2.31 -2.76
C GLU A 323 -2.66 1.75 -1.41
N THR A 324 -3.60 1.26 -0.60
CA THR A 324 -3.30 0.61 0.70
C THR A 324 -2.52 -0.69 0.52
N ALA A 325 -2.92 -1.52 -0.44
CA ALA A 325 -2.21 -2.77 -0.75
C ALA A 325 -0.77 -2.50 -1.25
N MET A 326 -0.57 -1.45 -2.05
CA MET A 326 0.77 -1.04 -2.51
C MET A 326 1.64 -0.52 -1.37
N ARG A 327 1.09 0.29 -0.44
CA ARG A 327 1.82 0.73 0.76
C ARG A 327 2.28 -0.46 1.60
N ALA A 328 1.38 -1.42 1.86
CA ALA A 328 1.71 -2.63 2.60
C ALA A 328 2.76 -3.49 1.89
N GLN A 329 2.64 -3.67 0.57
CA GLN A 329 3.62 -4.42 -0.21
C GLN A 329 5.00 -3.73 -0.23
N ARG A 330 5.04 -2.39 -0.26
CA ARG A 330 6.29 -1.65 -0.16
C ARG A 330 6.97 -1.84 1.19
N GLU A 331 6.23 -1.67 2.28
CA GLU A 331 6.76 -1.90 3.62
C GLU A 331 7.30 -3.32 3.77
N LYS A 332 6.61 -4.32 3.23
CA LYS A 332 7.09 -5.70 3.20
C LYS A 332 8.43 -5.81 2.48
N VAL A 333 8.58 -5.22 1.29
CA VAL A 333 9.86 -5.22 0.58
C VAL A 333 10.96 -4.57 1.42
N ARG A 334 10.69 -3.41 2.05
CA ARG A 334 11.65 -2.73 2.92
C ARG A 334 12.06 -3.58 4.13
N ALA A 335 11.11 -4.27 4.76
CA ALA A 335 11.37 -5.16 5.86
C ALA A 335 12.27 -6.34 5.43
N LEU A 336 12.01 -6.93 4.25
CA LEU A 336 12.83 -7.99 3.68
C LEU A 336 14.24 -7.51 3.33
N GLU A 337 14.39 -6.30 2.78
CA GLU A 337 15.69 -5.68 2.50
C GLU A 337 16.50 -5.48 3.80
N LYS A 338 15.87 -4.91 4.84
CA LYS A 338 16.51 -4.69 6.15
C LYS A 338 16.89 -6.01 6.84
N GLY A 339 16.01 -7.00 6.75
CA GLY A 339 16.25 -8.35 7.28
C GLY A 339 17.22 -9.19 6.46
N LYS A 340 17.80 -8.65 5.38
CA LYS A 340 18.71 -9.36 4.47
C LYS A 340 18.14 -10.71 3.99
N ALA A 341 16.84 -10.72 3.68
CA ALA A 341 16.16 -11.90 3.16
C ALA A 341 16.75 -12.36 1.81
N ASP A 342 16.38 -13.56 1.38
CA ASP A 342 16.84 -14.12 0.10
C ASP A 342 16.60 -13.14 -1.07
N ARG A 343 17.61 -12.99 -1.94
CA ARG A 343 17.58 -12.02 -3.04
C ARG A 343 16.45 -12.28 -4.02
N GLN A 344 16.09 -13.55 -4.28
CA GLN A 344 14.98 -13.90 -5.16
C GLN A 344 13.63 -13.63 -4.48
N GLU A 345 13.51 -13.83 -3.16
CA GLU A 345 12.32 -13.45 -2.39
C GLU A 345 12.08 -11.94 -2.43
N ILE A 346 13.12 -11.13 -2.21
CA ILE A 346 13.05 -9.67 -2.35
C ILE A 346 12.61 -9.32 -3.77
N MET A 347 13.24 -9.91 -4.80
CA MET A 347 12.92 -9.63 -6.20
C MET A 347 11.48 -9.97 -6.57
N LEU A 348 10.95 -11.11 -6.11
CA LEU A 348 9.56 -11.51 -6.33
C LEU A 348 8.59 -10.52 -5.69
N HIS A 349 8.88 -10.04 -4.47
CA HIS A 349 8.06 -9.04 -3.81
C HIS A 349 8.14 -7.64 -4.46
N LYS A 350 9.29 -7.28 -5.06
CA LYS A 350 9.41 -6.10 -5.92
C LYS A 350 8.60 -6.25 -7.21
N ALA A 351 8.61 -7.43 -7.82
CA ALA A 351 7.81 -7.75 -9.01
C ALA A 351 6.31 -7.64 -8.69
N LYS A 352 5.88 -8.13 -7.53
CA LYS A 352 4.49 -7.96 -7.04
C LYS A 352 4.10 -6.51 -6.88
N TYR A 353 4.95 -5.69 -6.27
CA TYR A 353 4.71 -4.25 -6.17
C TYR A 353 4.58 -3.59 -7.55
N GLN A 354 5.46 -3.94 -8.50
CA GLN A 354 5.41 -3.39 -9.86
C GLN A 354 4.14 -3.84 -10.61
N ALA A 355 3.68 -5.08 -10.41
CA ALA A 355 2.42 -5.57 -10.96
C ALA A 355 1.21 -4.79 -10.39
N GLN A 356 1.16 -4.56 -9.08
CA GLN A 356 0.13 -3.74 -8.44
C GLN A 356 0.11 -2.30 -8.97
N LEU A 357 1.28 -1.69 -9.20
CA LEU A 357 1.38 -0.35 -9.77
C LEU A 357 0.86 -0.28 -11.22
N ASN A 358 1.10 -1.33 -12.00
CA ASN A 358 0.58 -1.46 -13.36
C ASN A 358 -0.93 -1.64 -13.36
N GLU A 359 -1.46 -2.51 -12.48
CA GLU A 359 -2.90 -2.68 -12.27
C GLU A 359 -3.56 -1.37 -11.86
N TYR A 360 -3.01 -0.67 -10.87
CA TYR A 360 -3.49 0.65 -10.43
C TYR A 360 -3.55 1.66 -11.58
N THR A 361 -2.53 1.67 -12.44
CA THR A 361 -2.47 2.58 -13.59
C THR A 361 -3.51 2.21 -14.65
N ARG A 362 -3.67 0.91 -14.95
CA ARG A 362 -4.71 0.41 -15.88
C ARG A 362 -6.11 0.68 -15.36
N PHE A 363 -6.34 0.39 -14.09
CA PHE A 363 -7.61 0.62 -13.40
C PHE A 363 -7.98 2.10 -13.41
N SER A 364 -7.08 2.98 -12.97
CA SER A 364 -7.34 4.43 -12.95
C SER A 364 -7.61 4.97 -14.35
N LYS A 365 -6.88 4.49 -15.37
CA LYS A 365 -7.13 4.88 -16.77
C LYS A 365 -8.51 4.41 -17.26
N ARG A 366 -8.85 3.14 -17.03
CA ARG A 366 -10.14 2.55 -17.44
C ARG A 366 -11.33 3.25 -16.78
N MET A 367 -11.18 3.62 -15.51
CA MET A 367 -12.20 4.33 -14.74
C MET A 367 -12.18 5.85 -14.94
N LYS A 368 -11.27 6.38 -15.76
CA LYS A 368 -11.05 7.83 -15.96
C LYS A 368 -10.78 8.60 -14.65
N LEU A 369 -10.08 7.97 -13.71
CA LEU A 369 -9.70 8.57 -12.42
C LEU A 369 -8.30 9.19 -12.47
N ARG A 370 -8.13 10.33 -11.78
CA ARG A 370 -6.80 10.91 -11.50
C ARG A 370 -6.00 9.93 -10.63
N LYS A 371 -4.70 9.81 -10.93
CA LYS A 371 -3.76 9.00 -10.14
C LYS A 371 -3.27 9.81 -8.94
N GLU A 372 -3.75 9.46 -7.76
CA GLU A 372 -3.42 10.10 -6.47
C GLU A 372 -2.11 9.55 -5.88
N ARG A 373 -1.01 9.61 -6.66
CA ARG A 373 0.26 8.97 -6.28
C ARG A 373 0.81 9.44 -4.94
N GLU A 374 0.52 10.66 -4.54
CA GLU A 374 0.93 11.19 -3.23
C GLU A 374 0.42 10.32 -2.08
N ARG A 375 -0.82 9.80 -2.14
CA ARG A 375 -1.37 8.89 -1.12
C ARG A 375 -0.60 7.59 -0.95
N ILE A 376 0.25 7.26 -1.92
CA ILE A 376 1.13 6.10 -1.87
C ILE A 376 2.49 6.47 -1.29
N TYR A 377 2.99 7.70 -1.48
CA TYR A 377 4.40 8.05 -1.23
C TYR A 377 4.61 9.14 -0.17
N LEU A 378 3.56 9.57 0.54
CA LEU A 378 3.65 10.56 1.63
C LEU A 378 4.54 10.11 2.79
N ASP A 379 4.78 8.80 2.94
CA ASP A 379 5.68 8.23 3.94
C ASP A 379 7.18 8.37 3.59
N MET A 380 7.51 9.00 2.46
CA MET A 380 8.88 9.26 1.98
C MET A 380 9.75 8.01 1.78
N GLN A 381 9.16 6.81 1.75
CA GLN A 381 9.91 5.55 1.56
C GLN A 381 10.25 5.26 0.09
N GLY A 382 9.80 6.12 -0.83
CA GLY A 382 10.06 6.02 -2.26
C GLY A 382 9.42 4.80 -2.93
N LYS A 383 9.83 4.53 -4.17
CA LYS A 383 9.35 3.39 -4.96
C LYS A 383 10.29 2.18 -4.75
N VAL A 384 9.74 0.97 -4.72
CA VAL A 384 10.51 -0.29 -4.53
C VAL A 384 10.33 -1.30 -5.66
N ALA A 385 10.03 -0.86 -6.87
CA ALA A 385 9.86 -1.77 -8.00
C ALA A 385 11.18 -2.40 -8.46
N THR A 386 11.06 -3.43 -9.29
CA THR A 386 12.17 -4.00 -10.06
C THR A 386 12.78 -2.98 -11.03
N ASN A 387 14.07 -3.14 -11.31
CA ASN A 387 14.82 -2.24 -12.18
C ASN A 387 14.61 -2.53 -13.67
N SER A 388 14.25 -3.78 -14.04
CA SER A 388 14.10 -4.17 -15.44
C SER A 388 12.91 -5.10 -15.68
N LYS A 389 12.38 -5.10 -16.91
CA LYS A 389 11.33 -6.05 -17.33
C LYS A 389 11.81 -7.51 -17.24
N LYS A 390 13.11 -7.75 -17.49
CA LYS A 390 13.72 -9.08 -17.38
C LYS A 390 13.61 -9.65 -15.97
N GLN A 391 13.75 -8.82 -14.92
CA GLN A 391 13.58 -9.28 -13.53
C GLN A 391 12.16 -9.75 -13.23
N ASN A 392 11.15 -9.09 -13.79
CA ASN A 392 9.75 -9.51 -13.63
C ASN A 392 9.45 -10.82 -14.38
N ALA A 393 10.01 -10.97 -15.58
CA ALA A 393 9.80 -12.15 -16.42
C ALA A 393 10.40 -13.45 -15.84
N LEU A 394 11.27 -13.36 -14.84
CA LEU A 394 11.79 -14.55 -14.14
C LEU A 394 10.68 -15.32 -13.40
N PHE A 395 9.64 -14.62 -12.95
CA PHE A 395 8.57 -15.19 -12.14
C PHE A 395 7.28 -15.27 -12.97
N PRO A 396 6.58 -16.42 -12.97
CA PRO A 396 5.27 -16.53 -13.59
C PRO A 396 4.27 -15.52 -13.00
N PRO A 397 3.32 -14.97 -13.80
CA PRO A 397 2.33 -14.00 -13.32
C PRO A 397 1.53 -14.46 -12.10
N GLU A 398 1.16 -15.74 -12.07
CA GLU A 398 0.44 -16.40 -10.97
C GLU A 398 1.28 -16.40 -9.70
N MET A 399 2.59 -16.67 -9.83
CA MET A 399 3.53 -16.61 -8.72
C MET A 399 3.67 -15.20 -8.16
N ILE A 400 3.72 -14.18 -9.03
CA ILE A 400 3.77 -12.78 -8.61
C ILE A 400 2.52 -12.42 -7.80
N LYS A 401 1.32 -12.86 -8.23
CA LYS A 401 0.06 -12.68 -7.50
C LYS A 401 0.12 -13.39 -6.14
N ASN A 402 0.59 -14.65 -6.13
CA ASN A 402 0.62 -15.54 -4.98
C ASN A 402 1.91 -15.46 -4.14
N ALA A 403 2.76 -14.44 -4.34
CA ALA A 403 4.13 -14.38 -3.83
C ALA A 403 4.32 -14.82 -2.37
N SER A 404 3.50 -14.30 -1.44
CA SER A 404 3.61 -14.66 -0.01
C SER A 404 3.29 -16.13 0.26
N MET A 405 2.34 -16.72 -0.47
CA MET A 405 1.98 -18.14 -0.33
C MET A 405 3.07 -19.03 -0.92
N ASP A 406 3.55 -18.69 -2.12
CA ASP A 406 4.56 -19.47 -2.82
C ASP A 406 5.92 -19.42 -2.13
N VAL A 407 6.29 -18.29 -1.54
CA VAL A 407 7.49 -18.18 -0.70
C VAL A 407 7.39 -19.06 0.54
N ARG A 408 6.23 -19.13 1.20
CA ARG A 408 6.03 -20.03 2.35
C ARG A 408 6.12 -21.50 1.94
N GLN A 409 5.46 -21.87 0.84
CA GLN A 409 5.54 -23.23 0.31
C GLN A 409 6.99 -23.60 -0.08
N TYR A 410 7.69 -22.69 -0.73
CA TYR A 410 9.10 -22.85 -1.08
C TYR A 410 9.98 -23.03 0.16
N LYS A 411 9.84 -22.19 1.19
CA LYS A 411 10.58 -22.31 2.44
C LYS A 411 10.34 -23.69 3.09
N HIS A 412 9.08 -24.14 3.14
CA HIS A 412 8.77 -25.48 3.65
C HIS A 412 9.49 -26.60 2.89
N TYR A 413 9.54 -26.53 1.55
CA TYR A 413 10.30 -27.51 0.77
C TYR A 413 11.81 -27.37 0.94
N LYS A 414 12.31 -26.14 1.08
CA LYS A 414 13.73 -25.90 1.36
C LYS A 414 14.16 -26.45 2.72
N ASP A 415 13.31 -26.36 3.74
CA ASP A 415 13.57 -26.92 5.06
C ASP A 415 13.67 -28.46 5.02
N ILE A 416 12.92 -29.11 4.11
CA ILE A 416 12.96 -30.57 3.92
C ILE A 416 14.17 -31.00 3.08
N LEU A 417 14.44 -30.27 1.99
CA LEU A 417 15.42 -30.69 0.97
C LEU A 417 16.83 -30.15 1.21
N GLY A 418 16.99 -29.13 2.05
CA GLY A 418 18.26 -28.44 2.26
C GLY A 418 18.84 -27.89 0.96
N ASP A 419 20.10 -28.21 0.68
CA ASP A 419 20.83 -27.75 -0.50
C ASP A 419 20.32 -28.36 -1.81
N ASN A 420 19.57 -29.46 -1.75
CA ASN A 420 18.93 -30.06 -2.94
C ASN A 420 17.68 -29.31 -3.40
N ALA A 421 17.22 -28.31 -2.64
CA ALA A 421 16.09 -27.50 -3.05
C ALA A 421 16.41 -26.69 -4.32
N PRO A 422 15.49 -26.60 -5.29
CA PRO A 422 15.66 -25.71 -6.43
C PRO A 422 15.73 -24.24 -5.95
N SER A 423 16.18 -23.31 -6.79
CA SER A 423 16.02 -21.89 -6.49
C SER A 423 14.54 -21.48 -6.49
N LEU A 424 14.19 -20.39 -5.79
CA LEU A 424 12.80 -19.88 -5.74
C LEU A 424 12.24 -19.61 -7.16
N VAL A 425 13.07 -19.08 -8.06
CA VAL A 425 12.70 -18.89 -9.47
C VAL A 425 12.37 -20.22 -10.14
N LYS A 426 13.25 -21.24 -10.03
CA LYS A 426 13.01 -22.56 -10.63
C LYS A 426 11.79 -23.25 -10.03
N PHE A 427 11.58 -23.10 -8.73
CA PHE A 427 10.39 -23.58 -8.03
C PHE A 427 9.11 -22.97 -8.64
N GLY A 428 9.07 -21.65 -8.81
CA GLY A 428 7.94 -20.96 -9.41
C GLY A 428 7.68 -21.38 -10.85
N GLN A 429 8.72 -21.42 -11.68
CA GLN A 429 8.63 -21.85 -13.07
C GLN A 429 8.12 -23.30 -13.19
N MET A 430 8.64 -24.21 -12.38
CA MET A 430 8.17 -25.59 -12.34
C MET A 430 6.70 -25.67 -11.94
N LYS A 431 6.29 -24.96 -10.87
CA LYS A 431 4.93 -24.98 -10.36
C LYS A 431 3.88 -24.54 -11.37
N TYR A 432 4.14 -23.46 -12.11
CA TYR A 432 3.13 -22.83 -12.97
C TYR A 432 3.30 -23.17 -14.46
N ASN A 433 4.47 -23.61 -14.91
CA ASN A 433 4.72 -23.90 -16.33
C ASN A 433 4.87 -25.40 -16.63
N ASP A 434 5.08 -26.26 -15.64
CA ASP A 434 5.30 -27.70 -15.82
C ASP A 434 4.64 -28.52 -14.69
N SER A 435 3.33 -28.71 -14.80
CA SER A 435 2.51 -29.38 -13.78
C SER A 435 3.00 -30.80 -13.46
N LYS A 436 3.40 -31.56 -14.49
CA LYS A 436 3.90 -32.93 -14.34
C LYS A 436 5.22 -32.96 -13.57
N ARG A 437 6.15 -32.07 -13.90
CA ARG A 437 7.43 -31.97 -13.16
C ARG A 437 7.21 -31.49 -11.73
N PHE A 438 6.25 -30.60 -11.50
CA PHE A 438 5.89 -30.16 -10.17
C PHE A 438 5.29 -31.30 -9.32
N GLU A 439 4.43 -32.14 -9.89
CA GLU A 439 3.89 -33.34 -9.23
C GLU A 439 5.03 -34.29 -8.82
N LEU A 440 5.97 -34.57 -9.73
CA LEU A 440 7.16 -35.38 -9.42
C LEU A 440 8.01 -34.75 -8.31
N PHE A 441 8.12 -33.42 -8.29
CA PHE A 441 8.84 -32.71 -7.23
C PHE A 441 8.14 -32.84 -5.87
N GLN A 442 6.81 -32.78 -5.84
CA GLN A 442 6.03 -33.00 -4.62
C GLN A 442 6.19 -34.43 -4.11
N ASP A 443 6.11 -35.42 -5.00
CA ASP A 443 6.33 -36.82 -4.65
C ASP A 443 7.73 -37.05 -4.10
N TYR A 444 8.77 -36.60 -4.81
CA TYR A 444 10.15 -36.65 -4.34
C TYR A 444 10.32 -36.04 -2.95
N THR A 445 9.78 -34.83 -2.74
CA THR A 445 9.91 -34.14 -1.45
C THR A 445 9.19 -34.88 -0.32
N ASN A 446 8.03 -35.47 -0.60
CA ASN A 446 7.30 -36.31 0.35
C ASN A 446 8.06 -37.61 0.66
N SER A 447 8.73 -38.22 -0.33
CA SER A 447 9.55 -39.41 -0.13
C SER A 447 10.79 -39.12 0.72
N ILE A 448 11.43 -37.96 0.56
CA ILE A 448 12.51 -37.50 1.45
C ILE A 448 11.97 -37.28 2.87
N LYS A 449 10.89 -36.51 3.01
CA LYS A 449 10.28 -36.19 4.31
C LYS A 449 9.88 -37.43 5.11
N SER A 450 9.39 -38.45 4.43
CA SER A 450 8.99 -39.72 5.06
C SER A 450 10.17 -40.65 5.36
N GLY A 451 11.39 -40.35 4.90
CA GLY A 451 12.54 -41.24 5.02
C GLY A 451 12.54 -42.40 4.01
N MET A 452 11.65 -42.36 3.02
CA MET A 452 11.60 -43.36 1.95
C MET A 452 12.79 -43.23 1.00
N ILE A 453 13.26 -42.03 0.70
CA ILE A 453 14.42 -41.78 -0.17
C ILE A 453 15.50 -41.04 0.62
N SER A 454 16.77 -41.31 0.27
CA SER A 454 17.89 -40.58 0.85
C SER A 454 18.00 -39.16 0.32
N PRO A 455 18.24 -38.15 1.19
CA PRO A 455 18.61 -36.80 0.77
C PRO A 455 19.84 -36.74 -0.15
N LEU A 456 20.67 -37.79 -0.19
CA LEU A 456 21.81 -37.86 -1.11
C LEU A 456 21.39 -38.08 -2.57
N SER A 457 20.21 -38.63 -2.83
CA SER A 457 19.67 -38.76 -4.18
C SER A 457 18.91 -37.51 -4.55
N ASP A 458 19.55 -36.62 -5.32
CA ASP A 458 18.93 -35.36 -5.74
C ASP A 458 17.68 -35.55 -6.61
N PHE A 459 16.91 -34.45 -6.77
CA PHE A 459 15.70 -34.47 -7.60
C PHE A 459 16.00 -34.77 -9.07
N LYS A 460 17.20 -34.43 -9.56
CA LYS A 460 17.61 -34.71 -10.94
C LYS A 460 17.71 -36.21 -11.18
N ASN A 461 18.31 -36.95 -10.25
CA ASN A 461 18.39 -38.40 -10.27
C ASN A 461 17.01 -39.05 -10.18
N TYR A 462 16.15 -38.55 -9.28
CA TYR A 462 14.76 -39.03 -9.18
C TYR A 462 14.01 -38.93 -10.52
N VAL A 463 14.07 -37.75 -11.17
CA VAL A 463 13.45 -37.51 -12.48
C VAL A 463 14.10 -38.37 -13.57
N ALA A 464 15.42 -38.56 -13.54
CA ALA A 464 16.13 -39.40 -14.50
C ALA A 464 15.65 -40.86 -14.44
N LEU A 465 15.55 -41.44 -13.23
CA LEU A 465 15.05 -42.80 -13.03
C LEU A 465 13.58 -42.94 -13.41
N TYR A 466 12.74 -41.97 -13.02
CA TYR A 466 11.34 -41.93 -13.45
C TYR A 466 11.21 -41.96 -14.98
N ASN A 467 11.97 -41.12 -15.68
CA ASN A 467 11.96 -41.08 -17.15
C ASN A 467 12.56 -42.33 -17.78
N LYS A 468 13.57 -42.95 -17.14
CA LYS A 468 14.17 -44.20 -17.62
C LYS A 468 13.16 -45.35 -17.57
N VAL A 469 12.42 -45.50 -16.47
CA VAL A 469 11.32 -46.49 -16.37
C VAL A 469 10.21 -46.21 -17.40
N ASN A 470 9.81 -44.95 -17.58
CA ASN A 470 8.80 -44.60 -18.59
C ASN A 470 9.25 -44.98 -20.01
N ARG A 471 10.53 -44.80 -20.32
CA ARG A 471 11.07 -45.10 -21.65
C ARG A 471 11.26 -46.59 -21.88
N GLU A 472 11.78 -47.29 -20.88
CA GLU A 472 12.22 -48.68 -21.04
C GLU A 472 11.09 -49.67 -20.79
N ILE A 473 10.13 -49.38 -19.91
CA ILE A 473 9.14 -50.36 -19.44
C ILE A 473 7.71 -50.02 -19.84
N ILE A 474 7.29 -48.75 -19.77
CA ILE A 474 5.91 -48.39 -20.10
C ILE A 474 5.64 -48.65 -21.58
N GLY A 475 4.52 -49.30 -21.87
CA GLY A 475 4.14 -49.75 -23.21
C GLY A 475 4.51 -51.20 -23.52
N ARG A 476 5.43 -51.80 -22.75
CA ARG A 476 5.71 -53.25 -22.83
C ARG A 476 4.56 -54.08 -22.27
N ARG A 477 4.61 -55.38 -22.52
CA ARG A 477 3.70 -56.38 -21.94
C ARG A 477 4.44 -57.27 -20.96
N SER A 478 3.79 -57.64 -19.86
CA SER A 478 4.26 -58.73 -18.99
C SER A 478 4.21 -60.07 -19.72
N PHE A 479 4.84 -61.09 -19.12
CA PHE A 479 4.83 -62.47 -19.60
C PHE A 479 3.41 -63.01 -19.88
N ASP A 480 2.44 -62.68 -19.04
CA ASP A 480 1.02 -63.05 -19.18
C ASP A 480 0.20 -62.05 -20.02
N GLY A 481 0.87 -61.14 -20.75
CA GLY A 481 0.27 -60.28 -21.76
C GLY A 481 -0.32 -58.96 -21.27
N ILE A 482 -0.20 -58.61 -19.99
CA ILE A 482 -0.74 -57.37 -19.43
C ILE A 482 0.09 -56.18 -19.91
N LYS A 483 -0.55 -55.19 -20.53
CA LYS A 483 0.11 -53.97 -21.00
C LYS A 483 0.44 -53.06 -19.81
N ILE A 484 1.69 -52.63 -19.73
CA ILE A 484 2.15 -51.71 -18.69
C ILE A 484 1.82 -50.28 -19.12
N THR A 485 1.04 -49.59 -18.30
CA THR A 485 0.46 -48.27 -18.63
C THR A 485 1.08 -47.13 -17.83
N GLY A 486 1.67 -47.43 -16.68
CA GLY A 486 2.09 -46.42 -15.73
C GLY A 486 2.99 -46.95 -14.62
N GLN A 487 3.49 -46.04 -13.80
CA GLN A 487 4.25 -46.35 -12.59
C GLN A 487 3.81 -45.46 -11.44
N ARG A 488 3.74 -46.03 -10.24
CA ARG A 488 3.45 -45.31 -9.01
C ARG A 488 4.75 -44.83 -8.36
N LYS A 489 4.67 -43.76 -7.54
CA LYS A 489 5.82 -43.21 -6.79
C LYS A 489 6.61 -44.26 -5.99
N HIS A 490 5.90 -45.25 -5.42
CA HIS A 490 6.49 -46.34 -4.64
C HIS A 490 7.42 -47.22 -5.45
N LEU A 491 7.25 -47.31 -6.77
CA LEU A 491 8.21 -48.01 -7.63
C LEU A 491 9.55 -47.28 -7.64
N ILE A 492 9.56 -45.97 -7.87
CA ILE A 492 10.80 -45.17 -7.94
C ILE A 492 11.52 -45.12 -6.61
N GLU A 493 10.79 -45.00 -5.49
CA GLU A 493 11.37 -45.11 -4.14
C GLU A 493 12.13 -46.44 -3.94
N ARG A 494 11.62 -47.52 -4.54
CA ARG A 494 12.24 -48.86 -4.44
C ARG A 494 13.33 -49.09 -5.48
N VAL A 495 13.29 -48.41 -6.63
CA VAL A 495 14.38 -48.40 -7.62
C VAL A 495 15.62 -47.74 -7.02
N ILE A 496 15.45 -46.58 -6.36
CA ILE A 496 16.53 -45.86 -5.68
C ILE A 496 17.02 -46.66 -4.46
N GLY A 497 16.08 -47.26 -3.72
CA GLY A 497 16.35 -47.91 -2.44
C GLY A 497 15.75 -47.10 -1.29
N THR A 498 15.26 -47.82 -0.29
CA THR A 498 14.53 -47.23 0.83
C THR A 498 15.41 -47.11 2.06
N MET A 499 15.58 -45.88 2.56
CA MET A 499 16.36 -45.62 3.78
C MET A 499 15.67 -46.18 5.03
N SER A 500 14.45 -45.74 5.32
CA SER A 500 13.68 -46.26 6.44
C SER A 500 12.19 -46.17 6.13
N ASP A 501 11.58 -47.31 5.91
CA ASP A 501 10.14 -47.38 5.65
C ASP A 501 9.35 -46.86 6.88
N PRO A 502 8.47 -45.85 6.75
CA PRO A 502 7.76 -45.28 7.89
C PRO A 502 6.97 -46.31 8.69
N LYS A 503 6.40 -47.31 7.99
CA LYS A 503 5.52 -48.32 8.57
C LYS A 503 6.32 -49.48 9.15
N THR A 504 7.33 -49.96 8.42
CA THR A 504 8.04 -51.19 8.80
C THR A 504 9.43 -50.96 9.37
N LYS A 505 9.93 -49.72 9.35
CA LYS A 505 11.32 -49.31 9.69
C LYS A 505 12.41 -50.07 8.92
N LYS A 506 12.04 -50.75 7.83
CA LYS A 506 12.95 -51.58 7.04
C LYS A 506 13.74 -50.73 6.06
N ILE A 507 15.05 -50.96 6.05
CA ILE A 507 15.97 -50.51 5.01
C ILE A 507 15.89 -51.49 3.84
N ARG A 508 15.85 -51.00 2.60
CA ARG A 508 15.81 -51.86 1.41
C ARG A 508 16.80 -51.36 0.37
N SER A 509 17.61 -52.26 -0.18
CA SER A 509 18.46 -51.98 -1.33
C SER A 509 17.61 -51.65 -2.56
N GLY A 510 18.14 -50.77 -3.41
CA GLY A 510 17.53 -50.44 -4.70
C GLY A 510 17.44 -51.65 -5.63
N VAL A 511 16.54 -51.59 -6.60
CA VAL A 511 16.37 -52.60 -7.65
C VAL A 511 16.68 -51.96 -8.99
N SER A 512 17.56 -52.59 -9.78
CA SER A 512 17.87 -52.08 -11.12
C SER A 512 16.66 -52.22 -12.06
N ILE A 513 16.57 -51.31 -13.03
CA ILE A 513 15.50 -51.35 -14.04
C ILE A 513 15.58 -52.64 -14.87
N ASP A 514 16.78 -53.14 -15.16
CA ASP A 514 16.96 -54.43 -15.84
C ASP A 514 16.38 -55.60 -15.04
N ALA A 515 16.52 -55.59 -13.71
CA ALA A 515 15.93 -56.61 -12.85
C ALA A 515 14.40 -56.50 -12.77
N ILE A 516 13.84 -55.30 -12.98
CA ILE A 516 12.39 -55.09 -13.09
C ILE A 516 11.89 -55.67 -14.42
N THR A 517 12.60 -55.39 -15.53
CA THR A 517 12.29 -55.93 -16.87
C THR A 517 12.38 -57.45 -16.89
N ASP A 518 13.46 -58.03 -16.35
CA ASP A 518 13.65 -59.48 -16.19
C ASP A 518 12.47 -60.12 -15.47
N ALA A 519 12.06 -59.55 -14.33
CA ALA A 519 10.93 -60.08 -13.57
C ALA A 519 9.61 -60.05 -14.36
N LEU A 520 9.37 -59.02 -15.16
CA LEU A 520 8.13 -58.86 -15.92
C LEU A 520 8.09 -59.76 -17.17
N GLU A 521 9.21 -59.95 -17.84
CA GLU A 521 9.30 -60.72 -19.10
C GLU A 521 9.62 -62.20 -18.87
N HIS A 522 10.41 -62.54 -17.86
CA HIS A 522 10.87 -63.90 -17.56
C HIS A 522 10.71 -64.25 -16.06
N PRO A 523 9.46 -64.25 -15.52
CA PRO A 523 9.24 -64.54 -14.11
C PRO A 523 9.56 -66.01 -13.78
N ILE A 524 10.34 -66.23 -12.73
CA ILE A 524 10.49 -67.54 -12.07
C ILE A 524 9.17 -67.96 -11.45
N LYS A 525 8.44 -67.00 -10.86
CA LYS A 525 7.16 -67.24 -10.21
C LYS A 525 6.23 -66.04 -10.30
N MET A 526 4.95 -66.31 -10.55
CA MET A 526 3.89 -65.32 -10.50
C MET A 526 2.94 -65.61 -9.33
N ILE A 527 2.54 -64.57 -8.61
CA ILE A 527 1.60 -64.68 -7.49
C ILE A 527 0.53 -63.60 -7.63
N GLU A 528 -0.73 -64.00 -7.66
CA GLU A 528 -1.86 -63.06 -7.64
C GLU A 528 -2.37 -62.89 -6.21
N LYS A 529 -2.73 -61.66 -5.85
CA LYS A 529 -3.33 -61.32 -4.56
C LYS A 529 -4.47 -60.35 -4.74
N VAL A 530 -5.54 -60.59 -4.00
CA VAL A 530 -6.64 -59.66 -3.81
C VAL A 530 -6.61 -59.23 -2.35
N ASP A 531 -6.60 -57.93 -2.09
CA ASP A 531 -6.67 -57.44 -0.72
C ASP A 531 -8.11 -57.42 -0.18
N GLN A 532 -8.26 -57.07 1.09
CA GLN A 532 -9.56 -57.03 1.78
C GLN A 532 -10.54 -56.00 1.18
N GLU A 533 -10.04 -55.05 0.38
CA GLU A 533 -10.83 -54.03 -0.32
C GLU A 533 -11.12 -54.43 -1.78
N GLY A 534 -10.80 -55.67 -2.18
CA GLY A 534 -11.04 -56.20 -3.52
C GLY A 534 -10.03 -55.75 -4.57
N ARG A 535 -8.94 -55.05 -4.19
CA ARG A 535 -7.92 -54.58 -5.13
C ARG A 535 -7.01 -55.72 -5.54
N LYS A 536 -6.86 -55.93 -6.85
CA LYS A 536 -6.00 -56.97 -7.42
C LYS A 536 -4.56 -56.48 -7.56
N SER A 537 -3.62 -57.38 -7.32
CA SER A 537 -2.21 -57.16 -7.59
C SER A 537 -1.56 -58.47 -8.05
N LYS A 538 -0.71 -58.40 -9.07
CA LYS A 538 0.12 -59.51 -9.52
C LYS A 538 1.57 -59.23 -9.19
N LYS A 539 2.23 -60.19 -8.58
CA LYS A 539 3.65 -60.15 -8.22
C LYS A 539 4.43 -61.06 -9.15
N TYR A 540 5.37 -60.49 -9.88
CA TYR A 540 6.28 -61.18 -10.79
C TYR A 540 7.65 -61.28 -10.12
N ILE A 541 8.12 -62.49 -9.87
CA ILE A 541 9.39 -62.77 -9.18
C ILE A 541 10.39 -63.20 -10.25
N GLY A 542 11.35 -62.34 -10.58
CA GLY A 542 12.49 -62.64 -11.45
C GLY A 542 13.74 -63.02 -10.65
N ARG A 543 14.87 -63.15 -11.34
CA ARG A 543 16.12 -63.64 -10.73
C ARG A 543 16.70 -62.66 -9.71
N LEU A 544 16.71 -61.38 -10.07
CA LEU A 544 17.32 -60.32 -9.25
C LEU A 544 16.29 -59.35 -8.65
N GLY A 545 15.11 -59.24 -9.26
CA GLY A 545 14.05 -58.32 -8.84
C GLY A 545 12.69 -59.00 -8.74
N THR A 546 11.83 -58.45 -7.90
CA THR A 546 10.42 -58.80 -7.79
C THR A 546 9.58 -57.56 -7.97
N VAL A 547 8.61 -57.59 -8.87
CA VAL A 547 7.80 -56.43 -9.28
C VAL A 547 6.33 -56.72 -8.99
N THR A 548 5.59 -55.73 -8.51
CA THR A 548 4.14 -55.81 -8.31
C THR A 548 3.44 -54.87 -9.28
N LEU A 549 2.47 -55.39 -10.01
CA LEU A 549 1.67 -54.71 -11.02
C LEU A 549 0.18 -54.81 -10.63
N ASN A 550 -0.60 -53.76 -10.88
CA ASN A 550 -2.06 -53.86 -10.87
C ASN A 550 -2.53 -54.45 -12.22
N PRO A 551 -3.17 -55.64 -12.25
CA PRO A 551 -3.59 -56.25 -13.50
C PRO A 551 -4.75 -55.53 -14.18
N ASP A 552 -5.58 -54.80 -13.43
CA ASP A 552 -6.74 -54.10 -13.98
C ASP A 552 -6.32 -52.77 -14.63
N THR A 553 -5.35 -52.06 -14.05
CA THR A 553 -4.89 -50.76 -14.58
C THR A 553 -3.62 -50.84 -15.41
N GLY A 554 -2.80 -51.89 -15.25
CA GLY A 554 -1.47 -52.01 -15.85
C GLY A 554 -0.39 -51.15 -15.16
N GLU A 555 -0.67 -50.59 -13.98
CA GLU A 555 0.29 -49.75 -13.26
C GLU A 555 1.29 -50.58 -12.44
N LEU A 556 2.57 -50.22 -12.53
CA LEU A 556 3.62 -50.74 -11.65
C LEU A 556 3.50 -50.11 -10.26
N ILE A 557 3.28 -50.94 -9.25
CA ILE A 557 3.01 -50.50 -7.87
C ILE A 557 4.32 -50.35 -7.08
N GLN A 558 5.15 -51.40 -7.05
CA GLN A 558 6.37 -51.46 -6.25
C GLN A 558 7.33 -52.54 -6.76
N CYS A 559 8.61 -52.43 -6.40
CA CYS A 559 9.61 -53.48 -6.63
C CYS A 559 10.40 -53.79 -5.35
N ASN A 560 11.01 -54.97 -5.27
CA ASN A 560 11.91 -55.36 -4.19
C ASN A 560 13.00 -56.31 -4.75
N PRO A 561 14.18 -56.40 -4.14
CA PRO A 561 15.14 -57.44 -4.48
C PRO A 561 14.53 -58.82 -4.27
N THR A 562 14.83 -59.78 -5.15
CA THR A 562 14.32 -61.16 -5.01
C THR A 562 14.82 -61.78 -3.70
N GLU A 563 13.92 -62.42 -2.95
CA GLU A 563 14.24 -63.07 -1.67
C GLU A 563 15.20 -64.25 -1.87
N ALA A 564 16.11 -64.48 -0.92
CA ALA A 564 17.16 -65.49 -1.04
C ALA A 564 16.66 -66.92 -1.35
N ARG A 565 15.45 -67.27 -0.88
CA ARG A 565 14.82 -68.58 -1.15
C ARG A 565 14.56 -68.84 -2.64
N PHE A 566 14.30 -67.79 -3.42
CA PHE A 566 14.06 -67.90 -4.86
C PHE A 566 15.35 -67.71 -5.68
N ARG A 567 16.48 -67.39 -5.04
CA ARG A 567 17.79 -67.26 -5.70
C ARG A 567 18.57 -68.59 -5.77
N LYS A 568 18.21 -69.58 -4.95
CA LYS A 568 18.95 -70.86 -4.82
C LYS A 568 18.42 -71.98 -5.72
N GLU A 569 17.31 -71.76 -6.43
CA GLU A 569 16.69 -72.79 -7.30
C GLU A 569 17.14 -72.71 -8.77
N HIS A 570 17.97 -71.74 -9.16
CA HIS A 570 18.45 -71.55 -10.55
C HIS A 570 19.90 -71.09 -10.66
#